data_AF-A0A419IYD5-F1
#
_entry.id   AF-A0A419IYD5-F1
#
_cell.length_a   1.000
_cell.length_b   1.000
_cell.length_c   1.000
_cell.angle_alpha   90.00
_cell.angle_beta   90.00
_cell.angle_gamma   90.00
#
_symmetry.space_group_name_H-M   'P 1'
#
loop_
_entity.id
_entity.type
_entity.pdbx_description
1 polymer ?
#
loop_
_entity_poly.entity_id
_entity_poly.type
_entity_poly.pdbx_seq_one_letter_code
_entity_poly.pdbx_strand_id
1 'polypeptide(L)'
;MTERTAKSLDEMSMAELWSVAKLLGVSKDGKRDELVTRIKQAQDQGGSDGSTPTQPEQPKTTKPAVAKEVVYISRYYELRLVMSPSYLKEVGGKVLIIRGTYIQFHEGIYKTNKPDEIEYLDAHPNFGSVFRKVETADVRGGKSVDQIYQDKFKTLEEREKELATREAALRKKEVELNGSEEGASQPKAVTGVRSTAEQPKF
;
A
#
# COMPACT_ATOMS: atom_id res chain seq x y z
N MET A 1 -41.42 17.81 -41.32
CA MET A 1 -41.02 18.69 -40.21
C MET A 1 -42.06 18.50 -39.11
N THR A 2 -41.73 17.77 -38.04
CA THR A 2 -42.62 17.64 -36.88
C THR A 2 -42.04 18.44 -35.74
N GLU A 3 -42.72 19.54 -35.45
CA GLU A 3 -42.47 20.49 -34.37
C GLU A 3 -42.46 19.74 -33.04
N ARG A 4 -41.28 19.63 -32.41
CA ARG A 4 -41.18 19.27 -31.00
C ARG A 4 -41.62 20.49 -30.20
N THR A 5 -42.88 20.50 -29.78
CA THR A 5 -43.35 21.35 -28.69
C THR A 5 -42.46 21.07 -27.48
N ALA A 6 -41.54 21.98 -27.20
CA ALA A 6 -40.67 21.94 -26.02
C ALA A 6 -41.54 22.23 -24.79
N LYS A 7 -42.19 21.20 -24.24
CA LYS A 7 -42.74 21.27 -22.88
C LYS A 7 -41.60 21.73 -21.97
N SER A 8 -41.85 22.77 -21.17
CA SER A 8 -40.85 23.25 -20.22
C SER A 8 -40.51 22.12 -19.25
N LEU A 9 -39.23 22.00 -18.86
CA LEU A 9 -38.77 20.96 -17.93
C LEU A 9 -39.59 20.94 -16.61
N ASP A 10 -40.12 22.09 -16.22
CA ASP A 10 -40.97 22.26 -15.04
C ASP A 10 -42.37 21.61 -15.18
N GLU A 11 -42.83 21.34 -16.41
CA GLU A 11 -44.14 20.73 -16.72
C GLU A 11 -44.05 19.23 -17.04
N MET A 12 -42.85 18.69 -17.27
CA MET A 12 -42.65 17.27 -17.59
C MET A 12 -42.92 16.36 -16.39
N SER A 13 -43.58 15.22 -16.57
CA SER A 13 -43.77 14.23 -15.50
C SER A 13 -42.44 13.68 -14.97
N MET A 14 -42.42 13.14 -13.74
CA MET A 14 -41.19 12.59 -13.15
C MET A 14 -40.56 11.49 -14.01
N ALA A 15 -41.39 10.69 -14.70
CA ALA A 15 -40.93 9.66 -15.62
C ALA A 15 -40.26 10.26 -16.89
N GLU A 16 -40.80 11.35 -17.41
CA GLU A 16 -40.18 12.09 -18.54
C GLU A 16 -38.86 12.71 -18.11
N LEU A 17 -38.78 13.32 -16.92
CA LEU A 17 -37.55 13.86 -16.37
C LEU A 17 -36.48 12.79 -16.16
N TRP A 18 -36.83 11.59 -15.70
CA TRP A 18 -35.88 10.47 -15.61
C TRP A 18 -35.40 10.00 -16.98
N SER A 19 -36.29 9.99 -17.97
CA SER A 19 -35.93 9.63 -19.36
C SER A 19 -34.94 10.64 -19.93
N VAL A 20 -35.18 11.95 -19.72
CA VAL A 20 -34.28 13.03 -20.16
C VAL A 20 -32.96 12.99 -19.39
N ALA A 21 -32.96 12.79 -18.08
CA ALA A 21 -31.75 12.64 -17.28
C ALA A 21 -30.91 11.45 -17.75
N LYS A 22 -31.54 10.31 -18.04
CA LYS A 22 -30.86 9.13 -18.58
C LYS A 22 -30.26 9.41 -19.97
N LEU A 23 -30.96 10.15 -20.81
CA LEU A 23 -30.46 10.52 -22.14
C LEU A 23 -29.25 11.47 -22.07
N LEU A 24 -29.24 12.36 -21.07
CA LEU A 24 -28.15 13.32 -20.82
C LEU A 24 -27.04 12.76 -19.90
N GLY A 25 -27.13 11.50 -19.47
CA GLY A 25 -26.14 10.91 -18.55
C GLY A 25 -26.15 11.49 -17.12
N VAL A 26 -27.23 12.17 -16.73
CA VAL A 26 -27.40 12.81 -15.43
C VAL A 26 -28.04 11.84 -14.43
N SER A 27 -27.61 11.88 -13.17
CA SER A 27 -28.18 11.04 -12.12
C SER A 27 -29.68 11.32 -11.88
N LYS A 28 -30.46 10.23 -11.83
CA LYS A 28 -31.91 10.22 -11.60
C LYS A 28 -32.33 10.38 -10.13
N ASP A 29 -31.37 10.32 -9.21
CA ASP A 29 -31.63 10.29 -7.77
C ASP A 29 -31.82 11.70 -7.20
N GLY A 30 -32.88 11.92 -6.42
CA GLY A 30 -33.17 13.20 -5.77
C GLY A 30 -34.60 13.70 -5.98
N LYS A 31 -34.88 14.90 -5.49
CA LYS A 31 -36.18 15.56 -5.66
C LYS A 31 -36.33 16.09 -7.08
N ARG A 32 -37.59 16.29 -7.52
CA ARG A 32 -37.93 16.80 -8.85
C ARG A 32 -37.16 18.07 -9.22
N ASP A 33 -37.08 19.04 -8.31
CA ASP A 33 -36.43 20.33 -8.56
C ASP A 33 -34.91 20.19 -8.76
N GLU A 34 -34.27 19.28 -8.02
CA GLU A 34 -32.85 18.96 -8.18
C GLU A 34 -32.58 18.29 -9.53
N LEU A 35 -33.46 17.37 -9.94
CA LEU A 35 -33.38 16.69 -11.22
C LEU A 35 -33.54 17.66 -12.40
N VAL A 36 -34.51 18.58 -12.33
CA VAL A 36 -34.72 19.63 -13.34
C VAL A 36 -33.50 20.54 -13.44
N THR A 37 -32.93 20.94 -12.30
CA THR A 37 -31.73 21.81 -12.27
C THR A 37 -30.52 21.13 -12.92
N ARG A 38 -30.28 19.84 -12.62
CA ARG A 38 -29.17 19.10 -13.22
C ARG A 38 -29.37 18.86 -14.72
N ILE A 39 -30.61 18.63 -15.16
CA ILE A 39 -30.94 18.50 -16.58
C ILE A 39 -30.68 19.82 -17.33
N LYS A 40 -31.11 20.97 -16.80
CA LYS A 40 -30.82 22.30 -17.39
C LYS A 40 -29.31 22.52 -17.51
N GLN A 41 -28.57 22.26 -16.44
CA GLN A 41 -27.11 22.41 -16.40
C GLN A 41 -26.36 21.47 -17.37
N ALA A 42 -26.91 20.28 -17.65
CA ALA A 42 -26.35 19.35 -18.63
C ALA A 42 -26.71 19.72 -20.08
N GLN A 43 -27.88 20.33 -20.30
CA GLN A 43 -28.26 20.87 -21.61
C GLN A 43 -27.40 22.08 -22.00
N ASP A 44 -27.07 22.95 -21.04
CA ASP A 44 -26.17 24.09 -21.26
C ASP A 44 -24.71 23.67 -21.53
N GLN A 45 -24.30 22.48 -21.07
CA GLN A 45 -22.96 21.94 -21.28
C GLN A 45 -22.85 21.01 -22.52
N GLY A 46 -23.97 20.67 -23.17
CA GLY A 46 -24.07 19.67 -24.24
C GLY A 46 -23.68 20.15 -25.65
N GLY A 47 -22.71 21.06 -25.76
CA GLY A 47 -22.20 21.58 -27.03
C GLY A 47 -20.85 21.00 -27.49
N SER A 48 -20.29 19.99 -26.82
CA SER A 48 -19.00 19.41 -27.23
C SER A 48 -18.95 17.91 -26.98
N ASP A 49 -18.95 17.21 -28.12
CA ASP A 49 -18.52 15.84 -28.44
C ASP A 49 -18.90 14.65 -27.55
N GLY A 50 -19.52 13.69 -28.21
CA GLY A 50 -19.91 12.40 -27.66
C GLY A 50 -18.73 11.46 -27.42
N SER A 51 -18.94 10.55 -26.48
CA SER A 51 -18.67 9.10 -26.60
C SER A 51 -19.22 8.38 -25.36
N THR A 52 -20.18 7.48 -25.60
CA THR A 52 -20.55 6.26 -24.84
C THR A 52 -20.46 6.24 -23.30
N PRO A 53 -21.56 5.97 -22.56
CA PRO A 53 -21.48 5.68 -21.14
C PRO A 53 -21.42 4.17 -20.84
N THR A 54 -20.25 3.78 -20.33
CA THR A 54 -20.07 2.65 -19.41
C THR A 54 -20.87 2.89 -18.11
N GLN A 55 -21.35 1.78 -17.55
CA GLN A 55 -22.15 1.61 -16.33
C GLN A 55 -21.55 2.27 -15.06
N PRO A 56 -22.37 2.65 -14.05
CA PRO A 56 -22.00 3.64 -13.05
C PRO A 56 -21.28 3.04 -11.83
N GLU A 57 -20.13 3.62 -11.48
CA GLU A 57 -19.59 3.59 -10.13
C GLU A 57 -20.16 4.77 -9.32
N GLN A 58 -20.67 4.45 -8.13
CA GLN A 58 -21.14 5.41 -7.14
C GLN A 58 -19.96 6.25 -6.60
N PRO A 59 -20.17 7.57 -6.39
CA PRO A 59 -19.14 8.46 -5.86
C PRO A 59 -19.12 8.41 -4.33
N LYS A 60 -17.99 8.03 -3.74
CA LYS A 60 -17.62 8.53 -2.41
C LYS A 60 -16.65 9.70 -2.59
N THR A 61 -17.21 10.90 -2.56
CA THR A 61 -16.48 12.14 -2.33
C THR A 61 -15.83 12.09 -0.95
N THR A 62 -14.51 11.89 -0.92
CA THR A 62 -13.69 12.47 0.14
C THR A 62 -12.40 12.96 -0.49
N LYS A 63 -12.18 14.28 -0.42
CA LYS A 63 -10.93 15.02 -0.65
C LYS A 63 -9.68 14.13 -0.79
N PRO A 64 -8.92 14.17 -1.91
CA PRO A 64 -7.64 13.49 -1.95
C PRO A 64 -6.64 14.30 -1.12
N ALA A 65 -6.57 14.01 0.18
CA ALA A 65 -5.30 14.08 0.87
C ALA A 65 -4.38 13.14 0.09
N VAL A 66 -3.25 13.66 -0.40
CA VAL A 66 -2.30 12.98 -1.29
C VAL A 66 -1.99 11.59 -0.74
N ALA A 67 -2.73 10.58 -1.19
CA ALA A 67 -2.54 9.20 -0.78
C ALA A 67 -1.24 8.78 -1.45
N LYS A 68 -0.25 8.44 -0.64
CA LYS A 68 1.03 7.95 -1.15
C LYS A 68 0.77 6.64 -1.87
N GLU A 69 0.83 6.68 -3.19
CA GLU A 69 0.71 5.49 -4.03
C GLU A 69 1.84 4.53 -3.68
N VAL A 70 1.46 3.32 -3.27
CA VAL A 70 2.39 2.25 -2.93
C VAL A 70 2.45 1.30 -4.10
N VAL A 71 3.67 0.93 -4.47
CA VAL A 71 3.94 0.00 -5.56
C VAL A 71 4.48 -1.31 -4.99
N TYR A 72 3.93 -2.42 -5.46
CA TYR A 72 4.42 -3.75 -5.19
C TYR A 72 4.91 -4.36 -6.48
N ILE A 73 6.03 -5.08 -6.39
CA ILE A 73 6.53 -5.91 -7.48
C ILE A 73 6.42 -7.38 -7.09
N SER A 74 6.12 -8.22 -8.06
CA SER A 74 5.99 -9.67 -7.92
C SER A 74 7.00 -10.36 -8.84
N ARG A 75 7.51 -11.51 -8.40
CA ARG A 75 8.34 -12.41 -9.22
C ARG A 75 7.55 -12.99 -10.40
N TYR A 76 6.23 -13.10 -10.25
CA TYR A 76 5.34 -13.61 -11.30
C TYR A 76 4.60 -12.44 -11.94
N TYR A 77 4.56 -12.44 -13.28
CA TYR A 77 3.97 -11.36 -14.07
C TYR A 77 2.46 -11.18 -13.82
N GLU A 78 1.71 -12.27 -13.68
CA GLU A 78 0.25 -12.26 -13.50
C GLU A 78 -0.15 -12.92 -12.17
N LEU A 79 0.53 -12.55 -11.08
CA LEU A 79 0.20 -13.08 -9.75
C LEU A 79 -1.20 -12.64 -9.33
N ARG A 80 -2.03 -13.59 -8.88
CA ARG A 80 -3.34 -13.32 -8.29
C ARG A 80 -3.40 -13.78 -6.84
N LEU A 81 -3.75 -12.87 -5.95
CA LEU A 81 -3.94 -13.12 -4.52
C LEU A 81 -5.41 -12.93 -4.17
N VAL A 82 -5.98 -13.86 -3.40
CA VAL A 82 -7.38 -13.79 -2.98
C VAL A 82 -7.42 -13.21 -1.57
N MET A 83 -7.93 -11.98 -1.45
CA MET A 83 -8.12 -11.35 -0.13
C MET A 83 -9.33 -11.92 0.60
N SER A 84 -10.45 -12.06 -0.13
CA SER A 84 -11.67 -12.66 0.40
C SER A 84 -12.25 -13.61 -0.64
N PRO A 85 -12.58 -14.87 -0.26
CA PRO A 85 -13.18 -15.80 -1.19
C PRO A 85 -14.60 -15.37 -1.55
N SER A 86 -15.07 -15.77 -2.73
CA SER A 86 -16.48 -15.61 -3.09
C SER A 86 -17.30 -16.64 -2.33
N TYR A 87 -18.48 -16.26 -1.86
CA TYR A 87 -19.37 -17.17 -1.14
C TYR A 87 -20.84 -16.90 -1.47
N LEU A 88 -21.67 -17.90 -1.21
CA LEU A 88 -23.12 -17.81 -1.37
C LEU A 88 -23.74 -17.28 -0.08
N LYS A 89 -24.62 -16.30 -0.20
CA LYS A 89 -25.39 -15.76 0.92
C LYS A 89 -26.86 -15.76 0.58
N GLU A 90 -27.67 -16.37 1.43
CA GLU A 90 -29.12 -16.26 1.32
C GLU A 90 -29.58 -14.94 1.96
N VAL A 91 -30.24 -14.10 1.17
CA VAL A 91 -30.83 -12.83 1.64
C VAL A 91 -32.27 -12.80 1.20
N GLY A 92 -33.20 -13.00 2.14
CA GLY A 92 -34.64 -13.00 1.88
C GLY A 92 -35.11 -14.13 0.97
N GLY A 93 -34.65 -15.37 1.20
CA GLY A 93 -35.07 -16.55 0.42
C GLY A 93 -34.45 -16.65 -0.97
N LYS A 94 -33.51 -15.76 -1.33
CA LYS A 94 -32.77 -15.79 -2.59
C LYS A 94 -31.29 -16.00 -2.31
N VAL A 95 -30.69 -16.96 -3.00
CA VAL A 95 -29.24 -17.24 -2.95
C VAL A 95 -28.52 -16.24 -3.84
N LEU A 96 -27.72 -15.36 -3.24
CA LEU A 96 -26.89 -14.38 -3.93
C LEU A 96 -25.43 -14.82 -3.89
N ILE A 97 -24.73 -14.64 -5.01
CA ILE A 97 -23.28 -14.83 -5.09
C ILE A 97 -22.60 -13.53 -4.66
N ILE A 98 -22.00 -13.53 -3.47
CA ILE A 98 -21.17 -12.42 -3.02
C ILE A 98 -19.77 -12.62 -3.60
N ARG A 99 -19.36 -11.70 -4.46
CA ARG A 99 -18.03 -11.74 -5.07
C ARG A 99 -16.97 -11.41 -4.03
N GLY A 100 -15.94 -12.25 -4.01
CA GLY A 100 -14.73 -12.04 -3.25
C GLY A 100 -13.86 -10.92 -3.84
N THR A 101 -12.88 -10.49 -3.07
CA THR A 101 -11.89 -9.49 -3.47
C THR A 101 -10.57 -10.17 -3.77
N TYR A 102 -9.92 -9.74 -4.86
CA TYR A 102 -8.62 -10.25 -5.25
C TYR A 102 -7.71 -9.12 -5.69
N ILE A 103 -6.42 -9.30 -5.46
CA ILE A 103 -5.34 -8.47 -5.96
C ILE A 103 -4.72 -9.18 -7.16
N GLN A 104 -4.62 -8.50 -8.28
CA GLN A 104 -3.99 -9.03 -9.49
C GLN A 104 -2.83 -8.12 -9.89
N PHE A 105 -1.64 -8.70 -9.96
CA PHE A 105 -0.46 -8.06 -10.51
C PHE A 105 -0.53 -8.15 -12.03
N HIS A 106 -0.16 -7.06 -12.69
CA HIS A 106 -0.04 -7.01 -14.14
C HIS A 106 1.39 -6.67 -14.49
N GLU A 107 1.99 -7.47 -15.38
CA GLU A 107 3.41 -7.36 -15.72
C GLU A 107 4.33 -7.37 -14.48
N GLY A 108 3.91 -8.05 -13.41
CA GLY A 108 4.64 -8.16 -12.16
C GLY A 108 4.54 -6.92 -11.29
N ILE A 109 3.68 -5.95 -11.62
CA ILE A 109 3.51 -4.70 -10.87
C ILE A 109 2.08 -4.60 -10.37
N TYR A 110 1.93 -4.18 -9.12
CA TYR A 110 0.64 -3.82 -8.55
C TYR A 110 0.75 -2.45 -7.87
N LYS A 111 -0.19 -1.55 -8.17
CA LYS A 111 -0.24 -0.21 -7.61
C LYS A 111 -1.54 -0.07 -6.84
N THR A 112 -1.44 0.38 -5.59
CA THR A 112 -2.61 0.62 -4.77
C THR A 112 -2.45 1.86 -3.91
N ASN A 113 -3.60 2.48 -3.65
CA ASN A 113 -3.78 3.58 -2.71
C ASN A 113 -4.66 3.18 -1.52
N LYS A 114 -5.18 1.94 -1.49
CA LYS A 114 -6.14 1.51 -0.48
C LYS A 114 -5.41 0.92 0.73
N PRO A 115 -5.67 1.42 1.95
CA PRO A 115 -4.98 0.94 3.15
C PRO A 115 -5.24 -0.55 3.41
N ASP A 116 -6.45 -1.04 3.18
CA ASP A 116 -6.80 -2.45 3.40
C ASP A 116 -6.00 -3.41 2.50
N GLU A 117 -5.76 -3.03 1.24
CA GLU A 117 -4.96 -3.81 0.30
C GLU A 117 -3.47 -3.78 0.69
N ILE A 118 -2.99 -2.62 1.16
CA ILE A 118 -1.61 -2.43 1.66
C ILE A 118 -1.37 -3.28 2.90
N GLU A 119 -2.28 -3.24 3.87
CA GLU A 119 -2.18 -4.04 5.11
C GLU A 119 -2.21 -5.53 4.79
N TYR A 120 -3.10 -5.97 3.90
CA TYR A 120 -3.15 -7.37 3.44
C TYR A 120 -1.84 -7.81 2.79
N LEU A 121 -1.27 -6.98 1.91
CA LEU A 121 -0.01 -7.29 1.23
C LEU A 121 1.19 -7.29 2.19
N ASP A 122 1.24 -6.34 3.12
CA ASP A 122 2.33 -6.21 4.10
C ASP A 122 2.29 -7.34 5.15
N ALA A 123 1.11 -7.87 5.49
CA ALA A 123 0.92 -9.00 6.41
C ALA A 123 0.92 -10.38 5.72
N HIS A 124 1.02 -10.44 4.38
CA HIS A 124 0.87 -11.70 3.65
C HIS A 124 2.06 -12.65 3.89
N PRO A 125 1.85 -13.98 4.02
CA PRO A 125 2.93 -14.95 4.20
C PRO A 125 3.98 -14.96 3.07
N ASN A 126 3.58 -14.51 1.89
CA ASN A 126 4.43 -14.45 0.70
C ASN A 126 5.13 -13.10 0.52
N PHE A 127 4.92 -12.15 1.45
CA PHE A 127 5.63 -10.88 1.46
C PHE A 127 7.13 -11.12 1.69
N GLY A 128 7.97 -10.50 0.87
CA GLY A 128 9.41 -10.69 0.93
C GLY A 128 9.94 -11.86 0.09
N SER A 129 9.11 -12.87 -0.24
CA SER A 129 9.51 -14.01 -1.07
C SER A 129 8.98 -13.89 -2.50
N VAL A 130 7.66 -13.83 -2.65
CA VAL A 130 6.98 -13.82 -3.95
C VAL A 130 6.78 -12.41 -4.46
N PHE A 131 6.41 -11.48 -3.57
CA PHE A 131 6.21 -10.07 -3.89
C PHE A 131 6.78 -9.17 -2.80
N ARG A 132 7.13 -7.93 -3.16
CA ARG A 132 7.77 -6.95 -2.28
C ARG A 132 7.27 -5.55 -2.55
N LYS A 133 7.32 -4.73 -1.49
CA LYS A 133 7.03 -3.30 -1.55
C LYS A 133 8.23 -2.54 -2.11
N VAL A 134 7.96 -1.63 -3.04
CA VAL A 134 8.97 -0.86 -3.77
C VAL A 134 8.53 0.58 -3.88
N GLU A 135 9.51 1.49 -3.95
CA GLU A 135 9.23 2.90 -4.13
C GLU A 135 8.89 3.19 -5.60
N THR A 136 7.96 4.12 -5.81
CA THR A 136 7.51 4.51 -7.16
C THR A 136 8.67 5.02 -8.04
N ALA A 137 9.74 5.53 -7.42
CA ALA A 137 10.94 5.98 -8.11
C ALA A 137 11.71 4.84 -8.81
N ASP A 138 11.81 3.66 -8.19
CA ASP A 138 12.55 2.51 -8.72
C ASP A 138 11.92 1.99 -10.03
N VAL A 139 10.59 2.02 -10.11
CA VAL A 139 9.83 1.58 -11.29
C VAL A 139 9.88 2.62 -12.42
N ARG A 140 9.89 3.92 -12.08
CA ARG A 140 9.99 5.00 -13.07
C ARG A 140 11.37 5.09 -13.70
N GLY A 141 12.42 4.59 -13.04
CA GLY A 141 13.80 4.59 -13.53
C GLY A 141 14.09 3.68 -14.73
N GLY A 142 13.08 3.05 -15.34
CA GLY A 142 13.23 2.22 -16.54
C GLY A 142 13.90 0.86 -16.30
N LYS A 143 14.13 0.50 -15.03
CA LYS A 143 14.62 -0.84 -14.66
C LYS A 143 13.51 -1.87 -14.85
N SER A 144 13.83 -3.02 -15.40
CA SER A 144 12.87 -4.12 -15.50
C SER A 144 12.55 -4.68 -14.11
N VAL A 145 11.36 -5.29 -13.95
CA VAL A 145 10.96 -5.93 -12.68
C VAL A 145 12.00 -6.93 -12.21
N ASP A 146 12.56 -7.73 -13.12
CA ASP A 146 13.61 -8.70 -12.83
C ASP A 146 14.90 -8.04 -12.32
N GLN A 147 15.31 -6.90 -12.89
CA GLN A 147 16.48 -6.15 -12.42
C GLN A 147 16.25 -5.57 -11.03
N ILE A 148 15.08 -4.98 -10.78
CA ILE A 148 14.73 -4.44 -9.45
C ILE A 148 14.72 -5.57 -8.41
N TYR A 149 14.22 -6.75 -8.78
CA TYR A 149 14.30 -7.94 -7.96
C TYR A 149 15.75 -8.31 -7.66
N GLN A 150 16.58 -8.53 -8.67
CA GLN A 150 17.96 -8.97 -8.49
C GLN A 150 18.81 -7.97 -7.71
N ASP A 151 18.68 -6.67 -7.97
CA ASP A 151 19.42 -5.61 -7.25
C ASP A 151 19.11 -5.65 -5.74
N LYS A 152 17.84 -5.84 -5.37
CA LYS A 152 17.43 -5.92 -3.95
C LYS A 152 17.78 -7.24 -3.27
N PHE A 153 18.01 -8.32 -4.02
CA PHE A 153 18.51 -9.58 -3.48
C PHE A 153 20.02 -9.56 -3.27
N LYS A 154 20.79 -8.99 -4.20
CA LYS A 154 22.26 -8.83 -4.06
C LYS A 154 22.62 -7.99 -2.84
N THR A 155 21.91 -6.87 -2.65
CA THR A 155 22.13 -5.99 -1.49
C THR A 155 21.79 -6.64 -0.14
N LEU A 156 20.90 -7.64 -0.11
CA LEU A 156 20.63 -8.41 1.12
C LEU A 156 21.72 -9.43 1.42
N GLU A 157 22.20 -10.16 0.41
CA GLU A 157 23.28 -11.14 0.58
C GLU A 157 24.59 -10.47 1.02
N GLU A 158 24.88 -9.28 0.49
CA GLU A 158 26.03 -8.47 0.92
C GLU A 158 25.90 -8.03 2.39
N ARG A 159 24.70 -7.63 2.83
CA ARG A 159 24.45 -7.29 4.24
C ARG A 159 24.55 -8.48 5.18
N GLU A 160 24.11 -9.67 4.78
CA GLU A 160 24.26 -10.87 5.60
C GLU A 160 25.73 -11.28 5.74
N LYS A 161 26.54 -11.15 4.68
CA LYS A 161 28.00 -11.39 4.78
C LYS A 161 28.68 -10.35 5.67
N GLU A 162 28.28 -9.09 5.59
CA GLU A 162 28.81 -8.05 6.47
C GLU A 162 28.45 -8.30 7.95
N LEU A 163 27.21 -8.70 8.22
CA LEU A 163 26.78 -9.07 9.58
C LEU A 163 27.49 -10.33 10.09
N ALA A 164 27.62 -11.37 9.26
CA ALA A 164 28.32 -12.59 9.63
C ALA A 164 29.81 -12.34 9.95
N THR A 165 30.47 -11.47 9.17
CA THR A 165 31.87 -11.08 9.46
C THR A 165 31.98 -10.23 10.72
N ARG A 166 31.02 -9.33 10.97
CA ARG A 166 30.96 -8.52 12.19
C ARG A 166 30.67 -9.35 13.44
N GLU A 167 29.76 -10.32 13.35
CA GLU A 167 29.42 -11.23 14.44
C GLU A 167 30.58 -12.19 14.74
N ALA A 168 31.25 -12.71 13.71
CA ALA A 168 32.48 -13.49 13.88
C ALA A 168 33.61 -12.68 14.53
N ALA A 169 33.75 -11.40 14.16
CA ALA A 169 34.74 -10.50 14.75
C ALA A 169 34.44 -10.17 16.22
N LEU A 170 33.17 -9.95 16.56
CA LEU A 170 32.75 -9.74 17.95
C LEU A 170 32.95 -11.01 18.78
N ARG A 171 32.52 -12.16 18.26
CA ARG A 171 32.70 -13.45 18.94
C ARG A 171 34.17 -13.77 19.20
N LYS A 172 35.06 -13.44 18.24
CA LYS A 172 36.51 -13.61 18.42
C LYS A 172 37.05 -12.69 19.53
N LYS A 173 36.60 -11.44 19.59
CA LYS A 173 36.94 -10.51 20.68
C LYS A 173 36.38 -10.95 22.04
N GLU A 174 35.19 -11.54 22.05
CA GLU A 174 34.54 -12.02 23.28
C GLU A 174 35.33 -13.20 23.87
N VAL A 175 35.78 -14.15 23.03
CA VAL A 175 36.65 -15.26 23.47
C VAL A 175 38.01 -14.75 23.96
N GLU A 176 38.56 -13.72 23.33
CA GLU A 176 39.86 -13.15 23.72
C GLU A 176 39.77 -12.35 25.04
N LEU A 177 38.66 -11.65 25.28
CA LEU A 177 38.37 -10.98 26.55
C LEU A 177 38.09 -11.99 27.68
N ASN A 178 37.28 -13.01 27.44
CA ASN A 178 37.01 -14.06 28.44
C ASN A 178 38.26 -14.89 28.77
N GLY A 179 39.09 -15.18 27.76
CA GLY A 179 40.38 -15.86 27.95
C GLY A 179 41.43 -15.01 28.67
N SER A 180 41.26 -13.69 28.70
CA SER A 180 42.14 -12.75 29.41
C SER A 180 41.72 -12.51 30.86
N GLU A 181 40.44 -12.69 31.21
CA GLU A 181 39.97 -12.59 32.60
C GLU A 181 40.30 -13.83 33.45
N GLU A 182 40.45 -15.01 32.85
CA GLU A 182 40.80 -16.25 33.59
C GLU A 182 42.30 -16.38 33.93
N GLY A 183 43.13 -15.41 33.52
CA GLY A 183 44.59 -15.43 33.66
C GLY A 183 45.22 -14.29 34.46
N ALA A 184 44.43 -13.36 35.02
CA ALA A 184 44.96 -12.27 35.83
C ALA A 184 45.34 -12.75 37.24
N SER A 185 46.52 -13.36 37.34
CA SER A 185 47.19 -13.66 38.62
C SER A 185 47.20 -12.42 39.51
N GLN A 186 46.61 -12.55 40.70
CA GLN A 186 46.72 -11.56 41.76
C GLN A 186 48.20 -11.18 41.98
N PRO A 187 48.56 -9.89 41.96
CA PRO A 187 49.91 -9.49 42.31
C PRO A 187 50.14 -9.78 43.80
N LYS A 188 51.09 -10.68 44.08
CA LYS A 188 51.65 -10.95 45.41
C LYS A 188 51.99 -9.62 46.10
N ALA A 189 51.30 -9.33 47.21
CA ALA A 189 51.72 -8.31 48.15
C ALA A 189 53.04 -8.73 48.80
N VAL A 190 54.14 -8.12 48.37
CA VAL A 190 55.41 -8.10 49.12
C VAL A 190 55.77 -6.63 49.33
N THR A 191 55.41 -6.08 50.47
CA THR A 191 56.00 -4.83 50.96
C THR A 191 56.52 -5.07 52.37
N GLY A 192 57.83 -5.28 52.43
CA GLY A 192 58.59 -5.33 53.67
C GLY A 192 58.52 -4.00 54.40
N VAL A 193 58.10 -4.05 55.65
CA VAL A 193 58.13 -2.91 56.57
C VAL A 193 59.55 -2.74 57.09
N ARG A 194 60.31 -1.82 56.49
CA ARG A 194 61.47 -1.17 57.12
C ARG A 194 61.48 0.31 56.75
N SER A 195 61.09 1.15 57.70
CA SER A 195 61.61 2.52 57.79
C SER A 195 61.55 2.97 59.24
N THR A 196 62.74 2.97 59.83
CA THR A 196 63.12 3.66 61.06
C THR A 196 62.81 5.15 60.92
N ALA A 197 61.82 5.63 61.66
CA ALA A 197 61.64 7.05 61.90
C ALA A 197 62.28 7.38 63.26
N GLU A 198 63.46 7.99 63.19
CA GLU A 198 64.11 8.69 64.29
C GLU A 198 63.18 9.77 64.87
N GLN A 199 63.14 9.83 66.19
CA GLN A 199 62.47 10.88 66.99
C GLN A 199 63.10 12.26 66.78
N PRO A 200 62.46 13.32 67.28
CA PRO A 200 63.10 13.95 68.44
C PRO A 200 62.15 14.47 69.55
N LYS A 201 62.71 14.46 70.77
CA LYS A 201 62.52 15.37 71.93
C LYS A 201 61.11 15.49 72.54
N PHE A 202 60.93 14.94 73.75
CA PHE A 202 61.11 15.65 75.03
C PHE A 202 61.24 14.63 76.17
#